data_AF-A0A3D0SR38-F1
#
_entry.id   AF-A0A3D0SR38-F1
#
_cell.length_a   1.000
_cell.length_b   1.000
_cell.length_c   1.000
_cell.angle_alpha   90.00
_cell.angle_beta   90.00
_cell.angle_gamma   90.00
#
_symmetry.space_group_name_H-M   'P 1'
#
loop_
_entity.id
_entity.type
_entity.pdbx_description
1 polymer ?
#
loop_
_entity_poly.entity_id
_entity_poly.type
_entity_poly.pdbx_seq_one_letter_code
_entity_poly.pdbx_strand_id
1 'polypeptide(L)'
;MLCFRPATLEAATPIPVTTPIRAIEKPTITSSPSTPPSTPASSASKWELLIKQLDLNHRERDLASNCQLVAHNGHHFQLRLEPNFKPLLNSYITDRLKTALEQHFGEPINLTFQFGHT
;
A
#
# COMPACT_ATOMS: atom_id res chain seq x y z
N MET A 1 11.26 23.42 25.44
CA MET A 1 12.56 23.26 24.75
C MET A 1 13.54 22.67 25.75
N LEU A 2 13.79 21.36 25.70
CA LEU A 2 14.80 20.70 26.53
C LEU A 2 15.72 19.92 25.58
N CYS A 3 16.78 20.61 25.19
CA CYS A 3 17.93 20.06 24.48
C CYS A 3 18.77 19.26 25.48
N PHE A 4 18.87 17.94 25.29
CA PHE A 4 19.84 17.11 26.00
C PHE A 4 20.58 16.19 25.02
N ARG A 5 21.84 16.57 24.75
CA ARG A 5 23.04 15.73 24.52
C ARG A 5 24.19 16.53 25.18
N PRO A 6 25.33 15.98 25.67
CA PRO A 6 26.05 14.82 25.10
C PRO A 6 26.96 13.99 26.07
N ALA A 7 27.67 13.03 25.45
CA ALA A 7 29.01 12.49 25.75
C ALA A 7 29.22 11.51 26.93
N THR A 8 29.66 10.29 26.60
CA THR A 8 31.00 9.83 26.96
C THR A 8 31.46 8.69 26.04
N LEU A 9 32.69 8.83 25.57
CA LEU A 9 33.45 7.90 24.75
C LEU A 9 34.64 7.48 25.61
N GLU A 10 34.77 6.19 25.92
CA GLU A 10 35.95 5.60 26.56
C GLU A 10 36.10 4.17 25.99
N ALA A 11 36.94 3.99 24.97
CA ALA A 11 38.36 3.58 25.04
C ALA A 11 38.51 2.13 25.57
N ALA A 12 38.53 1.12 24.70
CA ALA A 12 39.70 0.58 23.99
C ALA A 12 40.73 -0.12 24.90
N THR A 13 40.93 -1.43 24.72
CA THR A 13 42.25 -2.08 24.86
C THR A 13 42.32 -3.30 23.92
N PRO A 14 43.48 -3.58 23.28
CA PRO A 14 43.60 -4.34 22.04
C PRO A 14 44.15 -5.77 22.22
N ILE A 15 43.91 -6.64 21.23
CA ILE A 15 44.81 -7.76 20.91
C ILE A 15 45.07 -7.81 19.39
N PRO A 16 46.34 -7.77 18.96
CA PRO A 16 46.74 -7.78 17.55
C PRO A 16 47.04 -9.19 17.00
N VAL A 17 46.77 -9.35 15.69
CA VAL A 17 47.42 -10.22 14.67
C VAL A 17 47.35 -11.76 14.87
N THR A 18 47.21 -12.64 13.88
CA THR A 18 47.36 -12.56 12.42
C THR A 18 46.70 -13.82 11.83
N THR A 19 45.90 -13.73 10.78
CA THR A 19 46.04 -14.63 9.61
C THR A 19 45.30 -13.98 8.42
N PRO A 20 46.03 -13.56 7.37
CA PRO A 20 45.42 -13.04 6.15
C PRO A 20 44.99 -14.22 5.27
N ILE A 21 43.95 -14.05 4.46
CA ILE A 21 43.93 -14.38 3.02
C ILE A 21 42.55 -14.04 2.44
N ARG A 22 42.62 -13.30 1.33
CA ARG A 22 41.65 -13.11 0.25
C ARG A 22 40.66 -11.94 0.35
N ALA A 23 41.10 -10.85 -0.28
CA ALA A 23 40.26 -9.81 -0.85
C ALA A 23 39.30 -10.37 -1.91
N ILE A 24 38.01 -10.06 -1.74
CA ILE A 24 36.90 -9.76 -2.68
C ILE A 24 35.64 -9.88 -1.80
N GLU A 25 34.65 -8.99 -1.68
CA GLU A 25 34.15 -7.89 -2.49
C GLU A 25 33.22 -7.02 -1.63
N LYS A 26 32.70 -5.98 -2.25
CA LYS A 26 31.98 -4.82 -1.72
C LYS A 26 30.51 -5.19 -1.42
N PRO A 27 29.74 -4.33 -0.74
CA PRO A 27 28.69 -4.69 0.21
C PRO A 27 27.40 -5.20 -0.46
N THR A 28 26.78 -6.21 0.14
CA THR A 28 25.40 -6.57 -0.18
C THR A 28 24.58 -6.60 1.10
N ILE A 29 24.00 -5.43 1.37
CA ILE A 29 22.70 -5.34 2.04
C ILE A 29 21.76 -6.25 1.24
N THR A 30 21.32 -7.33 1.85
CA THR A 30 20.13 -8.04 1.39
C THR A 30 19.21 -8.11 2.59
N SER A 31 18.65 -6.93 2.91
CA SER A 31 17.26 -6.87 3.31
C SER A 31 16.50 -7.62 2.22
N SER A 32 16.12 -8.87 2.48
CA SER A 32 15.16 -9.56 1.65
C SER A 32 13.92 -8.66 1.61
N PRO A 33 13.54 -8.05 0.47
CA PRO A 33 12.19 -7.59 0.36
C PRO A 33 11.37 -8.88 0.41
N SER A 34 10.64 -9.10 1.50
CA SER A 34 9.53 -10.03 1.53
C SER A 34 8.63 -9.63 0.37
N THR A 35 8.87 -10.26 -0.77
CA THR A 35 8.01 -10.20 -1.93
C THR A 35 6.77 -10.94 -1.48
N PRO A 36 5.62 -10.27 -1.24
CA PRO A 36 4.41 -11.03 -1.06
C PRO A 36 4.17 -11.78 -2.39
N PRO A 37 3.78 -13.06 -2.31
CA PRO A 37 3.63 -13.90 -3.48
C PRO A 37 2.72 -13.22 -4.50
N SER A 38 3.25 -13.00 -5.70
CA SER A 38 2.44 -12.77 -6.89
C SER A 38 1.75 -14.08 -7.25
N THR A 39 0.77 -14.48 -6.45
CA THR A 39 -0.31 -15.35 -6.92
C THR A 39 -1.03 -14.57 -8.03
N PRO A 40 -1.47 -15.19 -9.13
CA PRO A 40 -2.32 -14.54 -10.13
C PRO A 40 -3.64 -14.18 -9.44
N ALA A 41 -3.62 -13.00 -8.85
CA ALA A 41 -4.65 -12.53 -7.97
C ALA A 41 -5.76 -12.06 -8.89
N SER A 42 -6.83 -12.85 -8.96
CA SER A 42 -8.12 -12.47 -9.54
C SER A 42 -8.36 -10.98 -9.30
N SER A 43 -8.92 -10.24 -10.27
CA SER A 43 -9.05 -8.76 -10.24
C SER A 43 -9.50 -8.16 -8.89
N ALA A 44 -10.24 -8.92 -8.07
CA ALA A 44 -10.53 -8.63 -6.67
C ALA A 44 -9.28 -8.25 -5.85
N SER A 45 -8.22 -9.05 -5.86
CA SER A 45 -7.02 -8.80 -5.05
C SER A 45 -6.18 -7.62 -5.56
N LYS A 46 -6.20 -7.33 -6.87
CA LYS A 46 -5.54 -6.14 -7.43
C LYS A 46 -6.21 -4.86 -6.95
N TRP A 47 -7.53 -4.88 -6.84
CA TRP A 47 -8.32 -3.78 -6.28
C TRP A 47 -8.06 -3.61 -4.78
N GLU A 48 -8.05 -4.69 -4.00
CA GLU A 48 -7.74 -4.63 -2.57
C GLU A 48 -6.33 -4.08 -2.30
N LEU A 49 -5.33 -4.48 -3.10
CA LEU A 49 -3.97 -3.92 -3.01
C LEU A 49 -3.97 -2.42 -3.32
N LEU A 50 -4.74 -1.98 -4.32
CA LEU A 50 -4.89 -0.56 -4.65
C LEU A 50 -5.46 0.21 -3.45
N ILE A 51 -6.56 -0.26 -2.86
CA ILE A 51 -7.20 0.37 -1.69
C ILE A 51 -6.23 0.47 -0.51
N LYS A 52 -5.35 -0.52 -0.31
CA LYS A 52 -4.33 -0.49 0.75
C LYS A 52 -3.20 0.51 0.48
N GLN A 53 -2.96 0.85 -0.79
CA GLN A 53 -2.03 1.91 -1.19
C GLN A 53 -2.68 3.30 -1.13
N LEU A 54 -4.00 3.38 -1.31
CA LEU A 54 -4.75 4.60 -1.08
C LEU A 54 -4.85 4.88 0.44
N ASP A 55 -4.57 6.11 0.83
CA ASP A 55 -4.74 6.57 2.21
C ASP A 55 -6.23 6.84 2.49
N LEU A 56 -6.98 5.76 2.72
CA LEU A 56 -8.42 5.78 3.00
C LEU A 56 -8.67 5.64 4.51
N ASN A 57 -9.67 6.36 5.03
CA ASN A 57 -10.11 6.16 6.41
C ASN A 57 -10.81 4.81 6.54
N HIS A 58 -10.92 4.33 7.79
CA HIS A 58 -11.51 3.03 8.10
C HIS A 58 -12.88 2.79 7.44
N ARG A 59 -13.73 3.82 7.32
CA ARG A 59 -15.06 3.70 6.70
C ARG A 59 -15.02 3.57 5.18
N GLU A 60 -14.16 4.32 4.50
CA GLU A 60 -14.04 4.20 3.04
C GLU A 60 -13.34 2.90 2.67
N ARG A 61 -12.35 2.49 3.47
CA ARG A 61 -11.64 1.22 3.28
C ARG A 61 -12.55 0.02 3.48
N ASP A 62 -13.41 0.02 4.49
CA ASP A 62 -14.38 -1.05 4.73
C ASP A 62 -15.33 -1.19 3.52
N LEU A 63 -15.90 -0.09 3.04
CA LEU A 63 -16.74 -0.11 1.84
C LEU A 63 -15.96 -0.61 0.60
N ALA A 64 -14.76 -0.09 0.39
CA ALA A 64 -13.95 -0.41 -0.78
C ALA A 64 -13.47 -1.87 -0.77
N SER A 65 -13.17 -2.45 0.40
CA SER A 65 -12.87 -3.88 0.55
C SER A 65 -14.08 -4.77 0.25
N ASN A 66 -15.29 -4.30 0.50
CA ASN A 66 -16.53 -4.97 0.09
C ASN A 66 -16.93 -4.67 -1.38
N CYS A 67 -16.14 -3.86 -2.10
CA CYS A 67 -16.27 -3.65 -3.53
C CYS A 67 -15.31 -4.56 -4.29
N GLN A 68 -15.72 -4.96 -5.49
CA GLN A 68 -14.85 -5.68 -6.42
C GLN A 68 -14.69 -4.89 -7.72
N LEU A 69 -13.46 -4.77 -8.21
CA LEU A 69 -13.19 -4.21 -9.53
C LEU A 69 -13.66 -5.17 -10.63
N VAL A 70 -14.68 -4.75 -11.38
CA VAL A 70 -15.24 -5.48 -12.51
C VAL A 70 -14.47 -5.15 -13.79
N ALA A 71 -14.25 -3.87 -14.02
CA ALA A 71 -13.55 -3.38 -15.20
C ALA A 71 -12.84 -2.07 -14.90
N HIS A 72 -11.69 -1.87 -15.51
CA HIS A 72 -10.95 -0.62 -15.50
C HIS A 72 -10.62 -0.29 -16.95
N ASN A 73 -11.14 0.85 -17.42
CA ASN A 73 -10.93 1.39 -18.77
C ASN A 73 -10.25 2.75 -18.64
N GLY A 74 -8.92 2.75 -18.47
CA GLY A 74 -8.13 3.97 -18.29
C GLY A 74 -8.63 4.80 -17.11
N HIS A 75 -9.39 5.85 -17.39
CA HIS A 75 -9.97 6.75 -16.39
C HIS A 75 -11.32 6.30 -15.85
N HIS A 76 -11.88 5.19 -16.31
CA HIS A 76 -13.18 4.69 -15.85
C HIS A 76 -13.04 3.40 -15.05
N PHE A 77 -13.45 3.43 -13.78
CA PHE A 77 -13.40 2.31 -12.86
C PHE A 77 -14.81 1.83 -12.58
N GLN A 78 -15.09 0.58 -12.95
CA GLN A 78 -16.35 -0.09 -12.67
C GLN A 78 -16.17 -1.03 -11.48
N LEU A 79 -16.84 -0.69 -10.38
CA LEU A 79 -16.86 -1.47 -9.15
C LEU A 79 -18.22 -2.14 -8.98
N ARG A 80 -18.23 -3.40 -8.57
CA ARG A 80 -19.42 -4.08 -8.09
C ARG A 80 -19.43 -4.02 -6.57
N LEU A 81 -20.53 -3.55 -6.00
CA LEU A 81 -20.77 -3.58 -4.56
C LEU A 81 -21.95 -4.51 -4.27
N GLU A 82 -21.84 -5.25 -3.17
CA GLU A 82 -22.96 -5.98 -2.60
C GLU A 82 -24.14 -5.02 -2.29
N PRO A 83 -25.39 -5.36 -2.64
CA PRO A 83 -26.54 -4.49 -2.36
C PRO A 83 -26.74 -4.20 -0.86
N ASN A 84 -26.21 -5.03 0.04
CA ASN A 84 -26.25 -4.82 1.49
C ASN A 84 -25.52 -3.54 1.93
N PHE A 85 -24.49 -3.12 1.20
CA PHE A 85 -23.70 -1.92 1.50
C PHE A 85 -24.16 -0.69 0.70
N LYS A 86 -25.16 -0.83 -0.19
CA LYS A 86 -25.75 0.28 -0.95
C LYS A 86 -26.24 1.45 -0.08
N PRO A 87 -26.95 1.25 1.05
CA PRO A 87 -27.35 2.36 1.93
C PRO A 87 -26.17 2.94 2.74
N LEU A 88 -25.05 2.23 2.82
CA LEU A 88 -23.81 2.70 3.46
C LEU A 88 -22.94 3.52 2.46
N LEU A 89 -23.10 3.24 1.16
CA LEU A 89 -22.48 3.96 0.06
C LEU A 89 -23.17 5.33 -0.13
N ASN A 90 -22.74 6.29 0.68
CA ASN A 90 -23.13 7.68 0.52
C ASN A 90 -22.28 8.38 -0.55
N SER A 91 -22.79 9.47 -1.12
CA SER A 91 -22.02 10.34 -2.01
C SER A 91 -20.71 10.80 -1.37
N TYR A 92 -20.68 10.99 -0.05
CA TYR A 92 -19.46 11.31 0.68
C TYR A 92 -18.37 10.23 0.54
N ILE A 93 -18.70 8.95 0.77
CA ILE A 93 -17.73 7.85 0.68
C ILE A 93 -17.30 7.66 -0.77
N THR A 94 -18.24 7.78 -1.71
CA THR A 94 -17.97 7.70 -3.16
C THR A 94 -17.02 8.79 -3.61
N ASP A 95 -17.29 10.04 -3.23
CA ASP A 95 -16.49 11.21 -3.59
C ASP A 95 -15.09 11.12 -2.97
N ARG A 96 -14.99 10.63 -1.72
CA ARG A 96 -13.71 10.37 -1.07
C ARG A 96 -12.90 9.27 -1.75
N LEU A 97 -13.53 8.15 -2.10
CA LEU A 97 -12.87 7.08 -2.82
C LEU A 97 -12.41 7.56 -4.21
N LYS A 98 -13.27 8.28 -4.93
CA LYS A 98 -12.96 8.91 -6.22
C LYS A 98 -11.78 9.88 -6.08
N THR A 99 -11.82 10.79 -5.10
CA THR A 99 -10.75 11.76 -4.84
C THR A 99 -9.43 11.04 -4.57
N ALA A 100 -9.43 10.04 -3.68
CA ALA A 100 -8.21 9.30 -3.35
C ALA A 100 -7.61 8.57 -4.57
N LEU A 101 -8.47 8.03 -5.43
CA LEU A 101 -8.07 7.48 -6.73
C LEU A 101 -7.49 8.57 -7.64
N GLU A 102 -8.18 9.69 -7.83
CA GLU A 102 -7.71 10.83 -8.62
C GLU A 102 -6.35 11.36 -8.13
N GLN A 103 -6.14 11.44 -6.82
CA GLN A 103 -4.85 11.84 -6.24
C GLN A 103 -3.75 10.80 -6.46
N HIS A 104 -4.08 9.51 -6.39
CA HIS A 104 -3.11 8.42 -6.58
C HIS A 104 -2.67 8.29 -8.05
N PHE A 105 -3.58 8.46 -9.01
CA PHE A 105 -3.28 8.38 -10.44
C PHE A 105 -2.87 9.73 -11.06
N GLY A 106 -3.21 10.85 -10.42
CA GLY A 106 -2.93 12.20 -10.94
C GLY A 106 -3.82 12.62 -12.10
N GLU A 107 -4.91 11.89 -12.36
CA GLU A 107 -5.84 12.12 -13.48
C GLU A 107 -7.29 12.08 -12.98
N PRO A 108 -8.23 12.78 -13.65
CA PRO A 108 -9.64 12.71 -13.29
C PRO A 108 -10.20 11.33 -13.59
N ILE A 109 -10.79 10.68 -12.58
CA ILE A 109 -11.26 9.30 -12.66
C ILE A 109 -12.77 9.28 -12.47
N ASN A 110 -13.46 8.55 -13.34
CA ASN A 110 -14.87 8.27 -13.19
C ASN A 110 -15.08 6.92 -12.48
N LEU A 111 -15.79 6.95 -11.35
CA LEU A 111 -16.15 5.76 -10.60
C LEU A 111 -17.62 5.42 -10.86
N THR A 112 -17.87 4.22 -11.36
CA THR A 112 -19.22 3.68 -11.55
C THR A 112 -19.43 2.48 -10.64
N PHE A 113 -20.46 2.56 -9.79
CA PHE A 113 -20.88 1.46 -8.94
C PHE A 113 -22.04 0.70 -9.58
N GLN A 114 -21.86 -0.60 -9.75
CA GLN A 114 -22.87 -1.53 -10.22
C GLN A 114 -23.36 -2.35 -9.02
N PHE A 115 -24.67 -2.39 -8.81
CA PHE A 115 -25.30 -3.24 -7.80
C PHE A 115 -25.98 -4.39 -8.53
N GLY A 116 -25.56 -5.62 -8.28
CA GLY A 116 -26.14 -6.78 -8.95
C GLY A 116 -25.81 -8.09 -8.24
N HIS A 117 -26.85 -8.82 -7.88
CA HIS A 117 -26.81 -10.27 -7.66
C HIS A 117 -27.25 -10.88 -8.98
N THR A 118 -26.41 -11.71 -9.61
CA THR A 118 -26.88 -12.52 -10.75
C THR A 118 -27.68 -13.71 -10.25
#